data_AF-A0A1I0PM93-F1
#
_entry.id   AF-A0A1I0PM93-F1
#
_cell.length_a   1.000
_cell.length_b   1.000
_cell.length_c   1.000
_cell.angle_alpha   90.00
_cell.angle_beta   90.00
_cell.angle_gamma   90.00
#
_symmetry.space_group_name_H-M   'P 1'
#
loop_
_entity.id
_entity.type
_entity.pdbx_description
1 polymer ?
#
loop_
_entity_poly.entity_id
_entity_poly.type
_entity_poly.pdbx_seq_one_letter_code
_entity_poly.pdbx_strand_id
1 'polypeptide(L)'
;MNVKTKTVFAIFVVLLVFINVSGCLGGSGSTTTPATSTQGEYTSTGETTETYSETGTGEETTTATSEYATWANPWDASKPVRIGDGVYRITYLKYSIKVRQAEGTPVYEYEVEKRRGPGKVTVYGTEWDMQTGEARKVELGEYDAYEYYGKLIPINADQLDAPVEYWLWGTQPLEFYEGFFLFPIAQTFGMGYPEVIGFKIKYKDNVYEVYNPSAVGKDDYDFYMSEGFSLADVPDTDLTYTAFFAMTTFGFWGVLEEENLMTSTEGSYGFMNYQYKYKIEPQGTTSIGEKTFKTVRVEWSYIVGDARGNGWAIIAPNLPVPLEAEGLFVAGGTNIYSYMKLEDIGFEEE
;
A
#
# COMPACT_ATOMS: atom_id res chain seq x y z
N MET A 1 -6.84 -24.19 -16.93
CA MET A 1 -7.42 -22.87 -16.60
C MET A 1 -8.93 -23.00 -16.38
N ASN A 2 -9.42 -22.69 -15.19
CA ASN A 2 -10.86 -22.75 -14.85
C ASN A 2 -11.53 -21.38 -15.03
N VAL A 3 -12.72 -21.37 -15.64
CA VAL A 3 -13.48 -20.19 -16.08
C VAL A 3 -13.88 -19.25 -14.93
N LYS A 4 -13.83 -19.70 -13.67
CA LYS A 4 -14.21 -18.91 -12.49
C LYS A 4 -13.20 -17.82 -12.11
N THR A 5 -11.93 -17.96 -12.45
CA THR A 5 -10.86 -17.04 -12.00
C THR A 5 -10.79 -15.74 -12.83
N LYS A 6 -11.27 -15.78 -14.09
CA LYS A 6 -11.26 -14.61 -14.99
C LYS A 6 -12.21 -13.48 -14.56
N THR A 7 -13.24 -13.79 -13.77
CA THR A 7 -14.27 -12.82 -13.39
C THR A 7 -13.88 -11.96 -12.19
N VAL A 8 -13.00 -12.45 -11.30
CA VAL A 8 -12.59 -11.71 -10.10
C VAL A 8 -11.59 -10.59 -10.44
N PHE A 9 -10.69 -10.84 -11.40
CA PHE A 9 -9.67 -9.88 -11.82
C PHE A 9 -10.23 -8.66 -12.58
N ALA A 10 -11.32 -8.85 -13.33
CA ALA A 10 -11.97 -7.76 -14.09
C ALA A 10 -12.74 -6.76 -13.21
N ILE A 11 -13.16 -7.16 -12.00
CA ILE A 11 -13.96 -6.31 -11.10
C ILE A 11 -13.09 -5.34 -10.30
N PHE A 12 -11.83 -5.71 -9.99
CA PHE A 12 -10.95 -4.88 -9.16
C PHE A 12 -10.38 -3.64 -9.89
N VAL A 13 -10.17 -3.71 -11.20
CA VAL A 13 -9.62 -2.59 -11.98
C VAL A 13 -10.67 -1.50 -12.28
N VAL A 14 -11.96 -1.85 -12.30
CA VAL A 14 -13.06 -0.88 -12.48
C VAL A 14 -13.21 0.04 -11.25
N LEU A 15 -12.80 -0.42 -10.06
CA LEU A 15 -12.84 0.37 -8.83
C LEU A 15 -11.86 1.56 -8.83
N LEU A 16 -10.78 1.52 -9.63
CA LEU A 16 -9.89 2.66 -9.84
C LEU A 16 -10.58 3.83 -10.57
N VAL A 17 -11.68 3.60 -11.28
CA VAL A 17 -12.44 4.63 -11.99
C VAL A 17 -13.46 5.35 -11.06
N PHE A 18 -13.88 4.71 -9.97
CA PHE A 18 -14.98 5.20 -9.11
C PHE A 18 -14.55 6.01 -7.88
N ILE A 19 -13.26 6.23 -7.62
CA ILE A 19 -12.79 7.14 -6.54
C ILE A 19 -12.57 8.56 -7.08
N ASN A 20 -13.25 8.93 -8.17
CA ASN A 20 -13.34 10.33 -8.58
C ASN A 20 -14.36 11.06 -7.68
N VAL A 21 -13.82 11.85 -6.75
CA VAL A 21 -14.31 13.19 -6.40
C VAL A 21 -15.72 13.27 -5.79
N SER A 22 -15.80 13.17 -4.46
CA SER A 22 -16.79 13.95 -3.70
C SER A 22 -16.10 15.16 -3.07
N GLY A 23 -15.72 16.09 -3.95
CA GLY A 23 -15.23 17.43 -3.62
C GLY A 23 -15.83 18.42 -4.62
N CYS A 24 -16.33 19.54 -4.11
CA CYS A 24 -17.31 20.43 -4.72
C CYS A 24 -17.01 20.96 -6.15
N LEU A 25 -18.12 21.16 -6.89
CA LEU A 25 -18.31 21.82 -8.17
C LEU A 25 -17.73 23.25 -8.27
N GLY A 26 -17.17 23.57 -9.45
CA GLY A 26 -17.15 24.92 -10.04
C GLY A 26 -15.98 25.06 -11.02
N GLY A 27 -16.11 25.41 -12.29
CA GLY A 27 -17.23 25.75 -13.16
C GLY A 27 -16.64 26.35 -14.44
N SER A 28 -17.12 25.87 -15.61
CA SER A 28 -17.12 26.55 -16.92
C SER A 28 -15.78 26.88 -17.62
N GLY A 29 -15.54 26.23 -18.77
CA GLY A 29 -14.68 26.77 -19.82
C GLY A 29 -14.23 25.78 -20.89
N SER A 30 -15.13 25.37 -21.78
CA SER A 30 -14.85 24.50 -22.94
C SER A 30 -13.93 25.18 -23.95
N THR A 31 -12.88 24.50 -24.41
CA THR A 31 -12.34 24.69 -25.76
C THR A 31 -11.80 23.37 -26.30
N THR A 32 -12.57 22.74 -27.17
CA THR A 32 -12.21 21.57 -27.99
C THR A 32 -11.09 21.91 -28.98
N THR A 33 -10.05 21.08 -29.06
CA THR A 33 -9.21 20.93 -30.25
C THR A 33 -8.85 19.45 -30.42
N PRO A 34 -9.04 18.85 -31.61
CA PRO A 34 -8.82 17.42 -31.82
C PRO A 34 -7.34 17.11 -32.08
N ALA A 35 -6.79 16.13 -31.35
CA ALA A 35 -5.50 15.54 -31.68
C ALA A 35 -5.70 14.23 -32.45
N THR A 36 -5.27 14.26 -33.70
CA THR A 36 -5.24 13.15 -34.66
C THR A 36 -4.35 12.02 -34.14
N SER A 37 -4.92 10.84 -33.90
CA SER A 37 -4.14 9.62 -33.58
C SER A 37 -3.82 8.85 -34.85
N THR A 38 -2.54 8.81 -35.21
CA THR A 38 -2.00 7.96 -36.28
C THR A 38 -2.12 6.50 -35.87
N GLN A 39 -2.96 5.75 -36.57
CA GLN A 39 -3.23 4.34 -36.37
C GLN A 39 -2.05 3.53 -36.92
N GLY A 40 -1.23 2.96 -36.03
CA GLY A 40 -0.20 1.99 -36.38
C GLY A 40 -0.84 0.63 -36.65
N GLU A 41 -0.79 0.21 -37.91
CA GLU A 41 -1.27 -1.08 -38.41
C GLU A 41 -0.32 -2.19 -37.93
N TYR A 42 -0.83 -3.15 -37.16
CA TYR A 42 -0.09 -4.38 -36.82
C TYR A 42 -0.76 -5.58 -37.49
N THR A 43 0.03 -6.21 -38.35
CA THR A 43 -0.28 -7.42 -39.10
C THR A 43 -0.33 -8.62 -38.16
N SER A 44 -1.46 -9.32 -38.16
CA SER A 44 -1.63 -10.61 -37.47
C SER A 44 -1.21 -11.75 -38.41
N THR A 45 -0.25 -12.56 -37.98
CA THR A 45 0.10 -13.83 -38.64
C THR A 45 0.53 -14.87 -37.61
N GLY A 46 -0.15 -16.03 -37.62
CA GLY A 46 0.43 -17.31 -37.22
C GLY A 46 -0.19 -17.99 -36.01
N GLU A 47 -1.36 -18.62 -36.17
CA GLU A 47 -1.73 -19.79 -35.36
C GLU A 47 -0.79 -20.95 -35.71
N THR A 48 -0.12 -21.54 -34.71
CA THR A 48 0.57 -22.82 -34.87
C THR A 48 0.02 -23.80 -33.85
N THR A 49 -0.66 -24.82 -34.35
CA THR A 49 -1.21 -25.95 -33.61
C THR A 49 -0.09 -26.98 -33.41
N GLU A 50 0.30 -27.27 -32.16
CA GLU A 50 1.21 -28.38 -31.88
C GLU A 50 0.47 -29.57 -31.25
N THR A 51 0.68 -30.73 -31.86
CA THR A 51 0.12 -32.03 -31.53
C THR A 51 1.08 -32.73 -30.57
N TYR A 52 0.61 -33.17 -29.40
CA TYR A 52 1.38 -34.03 -28.50
C TYR A 52 1.29 -35.51 -28.94
N SER A 53 2.43 -36.18 -29.03
CA SER A 53 2.56 -37.65 -29.02
C SER A 53 3.56 -38.04 -27.93
N GLU A 54 3.15 -38.96 -27.06
CA GLU A 54 3.98 -39.58 -26.03
C GLU A 54 4.89 -40.65 -26.66
N THR A 55 6.19 -40.64 -26.32
CA THR A 55 6.95 -41.89 -26.10
C THR A 55 8.16 -41.60 -25.21
N GLY A 56 8.29 -42.34 -24.10
CA GLY A 56 9.32 -42.14 -23.10
C GLY A 56 10.70 -42.71 -23.45
N THR A 57 11.72 -42.18 -22.80
CA THR A 57 12.99 -42.88 -22.50
C THR A 57 13.55 -42.25 -21.23
N GLY A 58 13.83 -43.09 -20.23
CA GLY A 58 14.33 -42.66 -18.93
C GLY A 58 15.78 -42.22 -19.03
N GLU A 59 16.00 -40.96 -18.67
CA GLU A 59 17.30 -40.44 -18.28
C GLU A 59 17.11 -39.93 -16.84
N GLU A 60 17.88 -40.49 -15.90
CA GLU A 60 17.97 -39.99 -14.52
C GLU A 60 18.64 -38.63 -14.52
N THR A 61 17.86 -37.60 -14.83
CA THR A 61 18.24 -36.23 -14.54
C THR A 61 18.12 -36.07 -13.04
N THR A 62 19.23 -35.78 -12.36
CA THR A 62 19.22 -35.25 -10.99
C THR A 62 18.33 -34.01 -10.96
N THR A 63 17.08 -34.19 -10.56
CA THR A 63 16.14 -33.10 -10.32
C THR A 63 16.70 -32.31 -9.16
N ALA A 64 17.45 -31.24 -9.45
CA ALA A 64 17.53 -30.11 -8.55
C ALA A 64 16.07 -29.75 -8.27
N THR A 65 15.59 -30.06 -7.08
CA THR A 65 14.26 -29.66 -6.65
C THR A 65 14.32 -28.14 -6.65
N SER A 66 13.82 -27.51 -7.72
CA SER A 66 13.71 -26.06 -7.74
C SER A 66 12.81 -25.72 -6.57
N GLU A 67 13.38 -25.03 -5.60
CA GLU A 67 12.62 -24.53 -4.46
C GLU A 67 11.42 -23.76 -5.01
N TYR A 68 10.22 -24.02 -4.49
CA TYR A 68 9.01 -23.36 -4.98
C TYR A 68 8.62 -22.26 -4.00
N ALA A 69 8.49 -21.03 -4.49
CA ALA A 69 8.02 -19.90 -3.69
C ALA A 69 7.19 -18.95 -4.54
N THR A 70 6.10 -18.44 -3.97
CA THR A 70 5.24 -17.39 -4.56
C THR A 70 5.28 -16.15 -3.65
N TRP A 71 4.82 -15.00 -4.13
CA TRP A 71 4.72 -13.80 -3.30
C TRP A 71 3.38 -13.79 -2.58
N ALA A 72 3.30 -14.48 -1.44
CA ALA A 72 2.04 -14.69 -0.74
C ALA A 72 1.53 -13.39 -0.06
N ASN A 73 0.33 -12.95 -0.42
CA ASN A 73 -0.34 -11.73 0.10
C ASN A 73 0.51 -10.45 -0.10
N PRO A 74 0.76 -10.03 -1.35
CA PRO A 74 1.51 -8.83 -1.64
C PRO A 74 0.81 -7.62 -0.99
N TRP A 75 1.59 -6.76 -0.36
CA TRP A 75 1.17 -5.56 0.35
C TRP A 75 0.32 -5.79 1.61
N ASP A 76 0.21 -7.03 2.08
CA ASP A 76 -0.54 -7.37 3.30
C ASP A 76 0.40 -7.73 4.45
N ALA A 77 0.68 -6.76 5.31
CA ALA A 77 1.46 -6.96 6.53
C ALA A 77 0.61 -7.35 7.75
N SER A 78 -0.68 -7.68 7.59
CA SER A 78 -1.54 -8.10 8.72
C SER A 78 -1.20 -9.52 9.19
N LYS A 79 -0.63 -10.34 8.31
CA LYS A 79 -0.33 -11.74 8.59
C LYS A 79 1.14 -11.92 9.01
N PRO A 80 1.44 -12.93 9.84
CA PRO A 80 2.81 -13.30 10.17
C PRO A 80 3.55 -13.82 8.94
N VAL A 81 4.86 -13.61 8.92
CA VAL A 81 5.78 -14.08 7.88
C VAL A 81 6.64 -15.24 8.39
N ARG A 82 6.92 -16.21 7.52
CA ARG A 82 7.84 -17.31 7.83
C ARG A 82 9.24 -16.99 7.37
N ILE A 83 10.20 -17.02 8.28
CA ILE A 83 11.61 -16.73 8.01
C ILE A 83 12.45 -17.85 8.62
N GLY A 84 13.02 -18.72 7.77
CA GLY A 84 13.60 -19.98 8.22
C GLY A 84 12.54 -20.84 8.91
N ASP A 85 12.85 -21.32 10.12
CA ASP A 85 11.95 -22.14 10.93
C ASP A 85 11.02 -21.33 11.86
N GLY A 86 11.17 -20.00 11.91
CA GLY A 86 10.39 -19.13 12.78
C GLY A 86 9.21 -18.44 12.08
N VAL A 87 8.21 -18.06 12.88
CA VAL A 87 7.06 -17.25 12.48
C VAL A 87 7.18 -15.90 13.17
N TYR A 88 7.07 -14.83 12.38
CA TYR A 88 7.34 -13.48 12.87
C TYR A 88 6.25 -12.51 12.44
N ARG A 89 5.92 -11.59 13.35
CA ARG A 89 5.14 -10.41 13.03
C ARG A 89 6.05 -9.24 12.72
N ILE A 90 5.77 -8.53 11.63
CA ILE A 90 6.47 -7.28 11.32
C ILE A 90 6.01 -6.23 12.32
N THR A 91 6.90 -5.57 13.05
CA THR A 91 6.54 -4.57 14.07
C THR A 91 7.14 -3.20 13.80
N TYR A 92 8.12 -3.13 12.91
CA TYR A 92 8.79 -1.90 12.52
C TYR A 92 9.09 -1.90 11.03
N LEU A 93 8.95 -0.74 10.40
CA LEU A 93 9.37 -0.51 9.02
C LEU A 93 10.00 0.87 8.92
N LYS A 94 11.07 0.94 8.13
CA LYS A 94 11.63 2.20 7.64
C LYS A 94 11.80 2.09 6.14
N TYR A 95 11.26 3.03 5.37
CA TYR A 95 11.42 3.05 3.93
C TYR A 95 11.42 4.47 3.37
N SER A 96 12.13 4.67 2.26
CA SER A 96 12.06 5.91 1.50
C SER A 96 11.05 5.78 0.36
N ILE A 97 10.37 6.87 0.03
CA ILE A 97 9.48 6.99 -1.12
C ILE A 97 9.87 8.17 -1.99
N LYS A 98 9.66 8.02 -3.31
CA LYS A 98 9.73 9.13 -4.27
C LYS A 98 8.47 9.16 -5.12
N VAL A 99 7.88 10.33 -5.27
CA VAL A 99 6.54 10.48 -5.85
C VAL A 99 6.45 11.69 -6.79
N ARG A 100 5.64 11.57 -7.83
CA ARG A 100 5.29 12.66 -8.75
C ARG A 100 3.92 12.37 -9.38
N GLN A 101 3.01 13.34 -9.46
CA GLN A 101 1.65 13.14 -9.99
C GLN A 101 1.43 13.63 -11.44
N ALA A 102 2.35 14.42 -11.98
CA ALA A 102 2.25 14.92 -13.34
C ALA A 102 3.59 14.86 -14.07
N GLU A 103 3.54 14.68 -15.38
CA GLU A 103 4.74 14.72 -16.20
C GLU A 103 5.37 16.12 -16.17
N GLY A 104 6.69 16.17 -16.05
CA GLY A 104 7.43 17.43 -16.01
C GLY A 104 7.42 18.17 -14.66
N THR A 105 6.72 17.67 -13.63
CA THR A 105 6.86 18.20 -12.27
C THR A 105 8.04 17.56 -11.54
N PRO A 106 8.57 18.20 -10.48
CA PRO A 106 9.63 17.61 -9.66
C PRO A 106 9.22 16.27 -9.06
N VAL A 107 10.21 15.40 -8.83
CA VAL A 107 10.04 14.21 -8.00
C VAL A 107 10.29 14.62 -6.55
N TYR A 108 9.32 14.33 -5.69
CA TYR A 108 9.39 14.63 -4.27
C TYR A 108 9.79 13.38 -3.49
N GLU A 109 10.57 13.56 -2.42
CA GLU A 109 11.18 12.47 -1.64
C GLU A 109 10.83 12.59 -0.16
N TYR A 110 10.49 11.45 0.44
CA TYR A 110 10.12 11.34 1.84
C TYR A 110 10.71 10.07 2.46
N GLU A 111 10.94 10.09 3.76
CA GLU A 111 11.20 8.92 4.58
C GLU A 111 9.96 8.61 5.41
N VAL A 112 9.62 7.31 5.52
CA VAL A 112 8.53 6.82 6.34
C VAL A 112 9.09 5.90 7.40
N GLU A 113 8.64 6.12 8.64
CA GLU A 113 8.87 5.22 9.76
C GLU A 113 7.53 4.74 10.31
N LYS A 114 7.40 3.43 10.57
CA LYS A 114 6.20 2.80 11.11
C LYS A 114 6.56 1.89 12.27
N ARG A 115 5.75 1.91 13.32
CA ARG A 115 5.85 0.98 14.46
C ARG A 115 4.47 0.50 14.86
N ARG A 116 4.35 -0.74 15.31
CA ARG A 116 3.14 -1.24 15.95
C ARG A 116 3.47 -2.17 17.11
N GLY A 117 2.72 -2.08 18.20
CA GLY A 117 2.98 -2.91 19.38
C GLY A 117 2.19 -2.48 20.62
N PRO A 118 2.39 -3.16 21.75
CA PRO A 118 1.89 -2.71 23.03
C PRO A 118 2.39 -1.30 23.37
N GLY A 119 1.51 -0.47 23.88
CA GLY A 119 1.77 0.92 24.24
C GLY A 119 0.80 1.42 25.31
N LYS A 120 0.83 2.73 25.56
CA LYS A 120 -0.02 3.40 26.55
C LYS A 120 -0.56 4.70 25.99
N VAL A 121 -1.78 5.07 26.37
CA VAL A 121 -2.44 6.29 25.92
C VAL A 121 -3.15 6.98 27.06
N THR A 122 -2.96 8.30 27.17
CA THR A 122 -3.80 9.15 28.01
C THR A 122 -5.08 9.48 27.26
N VAL A 123 -6.22 9.08 27.81
CA VAL A 123 -7.55 9.27 27.21
C VAL A 123 -8.20 10.52 27.78
N TYR A 124 -8.85 11.28 26.89
CA TYR A 124 -9.66 12.43 27.25
C TYR A 124 -11.11 12.23 26.83
N GLY A 125 -12.03 12.83 27.56
CA GLY A 125 -13.45 12.89 27.21
C GLY A 125 -13.95 14.33 27.19
N THR A 126 -15.21 14.48 26.77
CA THR A 126 -15.94 15.74 26.85
C THR A 126 -16.94 15.69 27.99
N GLU A 127 -16.87 16.67 28.88
CA GLU A 127 -17.88 16.95 29.89
C GLU A 127 -18.68 18.19 29.48
N TRP A 128 -20.01 18.10 29.53
CA TRP A 128 -20.89 19.21 29.18
C TRP A 128 -21.41 19.90 30.44
N ASP A 129 -21.23 21.20 30.51
CA ASP A 129 -21.96 22.01 31.47
C ASP A 129 -23.42 22.13 31.01
N MET A 130 -24.32 21.46 31.73
CA MET A 130 -25.75 21.43 31.39
C MET A 130 -26.47 22.78 31.61
N GLN A 131 -25.84 23.75 32.27
CA GLN A 131 -26.38 25.09 32.48
C GLN A 131 -25.91 26.07 31.41
N THR A 132 -24.65 26.01 30.99
CA THR A 132 -24.07 26.93 30.01
C THR A 132 -24.06 26.37 28.58
N GLY A 133 -24.12 25.04 28.43
CA GLY A 133 -23.95 24.34 27.17
C GLY A 133 -22.49 24.27 26.71
N GLU A 134 -21.53 24.66 27.55
CA GLU A 134 -20.11 24.63 27.21
C GLU A 134 -19.53 23.22 27.35
N ALA A 135 -18.72 22.81 26.38
CA ALA A 135 -17.97 21.56 26.38
C ALA A 135 -16.58 21.77 26.98
N ARG A 136 -16.17 20.86 27.88
CA ARG A 136 -14.85 20.86 28.51
C ARG A 136 -14.12 19.55 28.23
N LYS A 137 -12.83 19.68 27.87
CA LYS A 137 -11.88 18.56 27.86
C LYS A 137 -11.58 18.10 29.29
N VAL A 138 -11.75 16.81 29.56
CA VAL A 138 -11.41 16.17 30.85
C VAL A 138 -10.46 15.01 30.62
N GLU A 139 -9.39 14.93 31.42
CA GLU A 139 -8.48 13.79 31.41
C GLU A 139 -9.08 12.62 32.19
N LEU A 140 -9.15 11.45 31.57
CA LEU A 140 -9.79 10.26 32.13
C LEU A 140 -8.78 9.21 32.65
N GLY A 141 -7.49 9.43 32.41
CA GLY A 141 -6.39 8.57 32.87
C GLY A 141 -5.56 7.98 31.74
N GLU A 142 -4.57 7.17 32.13
CA GLU A 142 -3.70 6.40 31.23
C GLU A 142 -4.16 4.94 31.14
N TYR A 143 -4.18 4.39 29.94
CA TYR A 143 -4.66 3.04 29.64
C TYR A 143 -3.66 2.30 28.77
N ASP A 144 -3.55 0.98 28.98
CA ASP A 144 -2.83 0.11 28.07
C ASP A 144 -3.55 0.07 26.72
N ALA A 145 -2.78 0.06 25.63
CA ALA A 145 -3.29 0.08 24.27
C ALA A 145 -2.40 -0.75 23.34
N TYR A 146 -2.96 -1.13 22.22
CA TYR A 146 -2.19 -1.50 21.04
C TYR A 146 -2.00 -0.26 20.18
N GLU A 147 -0.76 0.19 20.04
CA GLU A 147 -0.38 1.42 19.35
C GLU A 147 0.07 1.13 17.91
N TYR A 148 -0.43 1.92 16.96
CA TYR A 148 0.13 2.09 15.64
C TYR A 148 0.70 3.50 15.54
N TYR A 149 2.00 3.59 15.36
CA TYR A 149 2.71 4.84 15.14
C TYR A 149 3.19 4.91 13.69
N GLY A 150 3.15 6.12 13.13
CA GLY A 150 3.88 6.41 11.92
C GLY A 150 4.35 7.84 11.82
N LYS A 151 5.37 8.02 11.00
CA LYS A 151 6.04 9.30 10.78
C LYS A 151 6.41 9.45 9.32
N LEU A 152 5.98 10.55 8.71
CA LEU A 152 6.38 10.97 7.37
C LEU A 152 7.36 12.15 7.49
N ILE A 153 8.56 12.00 6.96
CA ILE A 153 9.64 12.97 7.06
C ILE A 153 9.93 13.51 5.66
N PRO A 154 9.81 14.83 5.41
CA PRO A 154 10.17 15.40 4.12
C PRO A 154 11.70 15.40 3.94
N ILE A 155 12.17 14.95 2.76
CA ILE A 155 13.58 15.08 2.32
C ILE A 155 13.67 16.15 1.23
N ASN A 156 12.81 16.04 0.22
CA ASN A 156 12.62 17.00 -0.86
C ASN A 156 11.13 17.06 -1.19
N ALA A 157 10.36 17.81 -0.42
CA ALA A 157 8.90 17.83 -0.50
C ALA A 157 8.38 19.05 -1.29
N ASP A 158 7.09 19.04 -1.61
CA ASP A 158 6.46 20.18 -2.30
C ASP A 158 6.16 21.29 -1.30
N GLN A 159 5.38 20.96 -0.28
CA GLN A 159 4.88 21.89 0.72
C GLN A 159 5.10 21.41 2.15
N LEU A 160 5.37 20.12 2.34
CA LEU A 160 5.66 19.56 3.66
C LEU A 160 7.08 19.95 4.10
N ASP A 161 7.19 20.79 5.11
CA ASP A 161 8.48 21.36 5.58
C ASP A 161 8.89 20.87 6.98
N ALA A 162 8.07 20.02 7.61
CA ALA A 162 8.35 19.38 8.89
C ALA A 162 7.76 17.97 8.93
N PRO A 163 8.28 17.07 9.80
CA PRO A 163 7.70 15.75 9.95
C PRO A 163 6.25 15.78 10.41
N VAL A 164 5.47 14.82 9.91
CA VAL A 164 4.11 14.52 10.35
C VAL A 164 4.17 13.23 11.14
N GLU A 165 3.65 13.25 12.36
CA GLU A 165 3.55 12.06 13.21
C GLU A 165 2.08 11.74 13.44
N TYR A 166 1.75 10.46 13.45
CA TYR A 166 0.42 9.99 13.80
C TYR A 166 0.48 8.77 14.71
N TRP A 167 -0.53 8.69 15.56
CA TRP A 167 -0.78 7.59 16.47
C TRP A 167 -2.23 7.15 16.32
N LEU A 168 -2.44 5.86 16.44
CA LEU A 168 -3.75 5.25 16.57
C LEU A 168 -3.65 4.20 17.66
N TRP A 169 -4.65 4.18 18.53
CA TRP A 169 -4.70 3.25 19.65
C TRP A 169 -5.96 2.41 19.56
N GLY A 170 -5.79 1.09 19.63
CA GLY A 170 -6.85 0.12 19.83
C GLY A 170 -6.74 -0.55 21.19
N THR A 171 -7.82 -1.14 21.69
CA THR A 171 -7.78 -2.04 22.85
C THR A 171 -7.04 -3.34 22.55
N GLN A 172 -6.88 -3.67 21.27
CA GLN A 172 -6.22 -4.82 20.69
C GLN A 172 -5.75 -4.48 19.27
N PRO A 173 -4.97 -5.35 18.58
CA PRO A 173 -4.69 -5.17 17.15
C PRO A 173 -5.99 -5.00 16.35
N LEU A 174 -6.04 -3.96 15.52
CA LEU A 174 -7.22 -3.57 14.75
C LEU A 174 -7.08 -4.07 13.31
N GLU A 175 -7.82 -5.10 12.93
CA GLU A 175 -7.73 -5.79 11.62
C GLU A 175 -7.74 -4.82 10.42
N PHE A 176 -8.62 -3.82 10.43
CA PHE A 176 -8.67 -2.81 9.37
C PHE A 176 -7.33 -2.08 9.21
N TYR A 177 -6.72 -1.65 10.32
CA TYR A 177 -5.49 -0.86 10.31
C TYR A 177 -4.23 -1.71 10.08
N GLU A 178 -4.27 -2.99 10.41
CA GLU A 178 -3.23 -3.96 10.03
C GLU A 178 -3.03 -3.98 8.51
N GLY A 179 -4.12 -3.90 7.72
CA GLY A 179 -4.08 -3.84 6.26
C GLY A 179 -3.47 -2.55 5.68
N PHE A 180 -3.41 -1.47 6.47
CA PHE A 180 -2.80 -0.20 6.07
C PHE A 180 -1.45 0.05 6.74
N PHE A 181 -0.89 -0.93 7.46
CA PHE A 181 0.37 -0.73 8.18
C PHE A 181 1.52 -0.30 7.25
N LEU A 182 1.54 -0.82 6.00
CA LEU A 182 2.52 -0.46 4.99
C LEU A 182 2.35 0.94 4.41
N PHE A 183 1.19 1.58 4.54
CA PHE A 183 0.92 2.87 3.92
C PHE A 183 1.71 4.00 4.60
N PRO A 184 2.15 5.02 3.84
CA PRO A 184 2.98 6.11 4.35
C PRO A 184 2.24 6.92 5.41
N ILE A 185 0.96 7.16 5.18
CA ILE A 185 0.05 7.85 6.07
C ILE A 185 -1.10 6.91 6.42
N ALA A 186 -1.46 6.82 7.69
CA ALA A 186 -2.64 6.09 8.11
C ALA A 186 -3.90 6.86 7.69
N GLN A 187 -4.85 6.15 7.12
CA GLN A 187 -6.21 6.66 6.98
C GLN A 187 -6.85 6.75 8.37
N THR A 188 -7.38 7.91 8.76
CA THR A 188 -8.08 8.09 10.04
C THR A 188 -9.54 7.62 9.99
N PHE A 189 -9.81 6.50 9.33
CA PHE A 189 -11.15 5.90 9.27
C PHE A 189 -11.38 5.04 10.50
N GLY A 190 -12.45 5.27 11.27
CA GLY A 190 -12.88 4.26 12.25
C GLY A 190 -13.14 4.73 13.67
N MET A 191 -13.32 6.03 13.89
CA MET A 191 -13.84 6.59 15.15
C MET A 191 -15.16 5.97 15.67
N GLY A 192 -15.86 5.18 14.85
CA GLY A 192 -17.08 4.48 15.22
C GLY A 192 -16.90 3.02 15.69
N TYR A 193 -15.68 2.48 15.67
CA TYR A 193 -15.42 1.13 16.16
C TYR A 193 -15.22 1.12 17.68
N PRO A 194 -15.89 0.23 18.42
CA PRO A 194 -15.80 0.19 19.88
C PRO A 194 -14.39 -0.17 20.39
N GLU A 195 -13.57 -0.82 19.58
CA GLU A 195 -12.18 -1.18 19.92
C GLU A 195 -11.19 -0.04 19.73
N VAL A 196 -11.56 1.05 19.05
CA VAL A 196 -10.69 2.21 18.79
C VAL A 196 -10.74 3.14 20.00
N ILE A 197 -9.60 3.30 20.67
CA ILE A 197 -9.42 4.21 21.82
C ILE A 197 -9.29 5.66 21.35
N GLY A 198 -8.61 5.88 20.23
CA GLY A 198 -8.43 7.21 19.68
C GLY A 198 -7.32 7.27 18.64
N PHE A 199 -7.12 8.46 18.11
CA PHE A 199 -6.00 8.77 17.23
C PHE A 199 -5.49 10.18 17.47
N LYS A 200 -4.24 10.42 17.06
CA LYS A 200 -3.56 11.69 17.17
C LYS A 200 -2.73 11.94 15.93
N ILE A 201 -2.74 13.16 15.43
CA ILE A 201 -1.87 13.64 14.36
C ILE A 201 -1.18 14.89 14.87
N LYS A 202 0.12 14.98 14.62
CA LYS A 202 0.94 16.14 14.95
C LYS A 202 1.68 16.61 13.70
N TYR A 203 1.55 17.89 13.41
CA TYR A 203 2.31 18.57 12.38
C TYR A 203 2.70 19.97 12.88
N LYS A 204 4.00 20.20 13.04
CA LYS A 204 4.54 21.40 13.72
C LYS A 204 3.93 21.54 15.13
N ASP A 205 3.36 22.72 15.41
CA ASP A 205 2.67 23.05 16.66
C ASP A 205 1.20 22.63 16.66
N ASN A 206 0.68 22.15 15.51
CA ASN A 206 -0.70 21.71 15.41
C ASN A 206 -0.82 20.25 15.85
N VAL A 207 -1.85 19.99 16.66
CA VAL A 207 -2.23 18.66 17.12
C VAL A 207 -3.72 18.49 16.87
N TYR A 208 -4.06 17.41 16.19
CA TYR A 208 -5.43 16.93 16.07
C TYR A 208 -5.50 15.61 16.82
N GLU A 209 -6.39 15.51 17.79
CA GLU A 209 -6.53 14.31 18.60
C GLU A 209 -8.00 14.06 18.91
N VAL A 210 -8.34 12.79 18.88
CA VAL A 210 -9.70 12.32 19.07
C VAL A 210 -9.67 11.07 19.92
N TYR A 211 -10.54 11.01 20.92
CA TYR A 211 -10.58 9.93 21.90
C TYR A 211 -12.00 9.44 22.09
N ASN A 212 -12.12 8.12 22.28
CA ASN A 212 -13.33 7.38 22.56
C ASN A 212 -13.27 6.84 24.01
N PRO A 213 -13.82 7.56 24.99
CA PRO A 213 -13.86 7.10 26.39
C PRO A 213 -14.52 5.73 26.57
N SER A 214 -15.55 5.40 25.78
CA SER A 214 -16.23 4.09 25.87
C SER A 214 -15.32 2.91 25.56
N ALA A 215 -14.34 3.06 24.68
CA ALA A 215 -13.38 2.00 24.38
C ALA A 215 -12.55 1.56 25.60
N VAL A 216 -12.41 2.44 26.60
CA VAL A 216 -11.72 2.18 27.87
C VAL A 216 -12.68 2.07 29.06
N GLY A 217 -13.98 1.85 28.80
CA GLY A 217 -15.01 1.66 29.83
C GLY A 217 -15.42 2.93 30.56
N LYS A 218 -15.30 4.10 29.92
CA LYS A 218 -15.71 5.40 30.45
C LYS A 218 -16.94 5.95 29.73
N ASP A 219 -18.04 5.21 29.80
CA ASP A 219 -19.30 5.52 29.11
C ASP A 219 -20.03 6.77 29.62
N ASP A 220 -19.63 7.30 30.78
CA ASP A 220 -20.19 8.53 31.35
C ASP A 220 -19.67 9.81 30.63
N TYR A 221 -18.73 9.67 29.69
CA TYR A 221 -18.09 10.78 28.99
C TYR A 221 -18.30 10.68 27.48
N ASP A 222 -18.60 11.80 26.84
CA ASP A 222 -18.67 11.88 25.39
C ASP A 222 -17.28 11.86 24.76
N PHE A 223 -17.23 11.54 23.46
CA PHE A 223 -16.01 11.64 22.65
C PHE A 223 -15.35 13.01 22.81
N TYR A 224 -14.03 13.01 22.95
CA TYR A 224 -13.25 14.22 22.80
C TYR A 224 -12.75 14.35 21.38
N MET A 225 -12.86 15.54 20.79
CA MET A 225 -12.26 15.90 19.51
C MET A 225 -11.69 17.31 19.61
N SER A 226 -10.41 17.49 19.29
CA SER A 226 -9.84 18.83 19.14
C SER A 226 -10.38 19.54 17.90
N GLU A 227 -10.53 20.86 17.96
CA GLU A 227 -11.01 21.67 16.84
C GLU A 227 -9.88 22.15 15.90
N GLY A 228 -10.22 22.49 14.66
CA GLY A 228 -9.46 23.41 13.82
C GLY A 228 -8.29 22.84 12.99
N PHE A 229 -7.92 21.58 13.17
CA PHE A 229 -6.86 20.93 12.39
C PHE A 229 -7.24 19.48 12.10
N SER A 230 -6.88 18.95 10.94
CA SER A 230 -7.14 17.58 10.51
C SER A 230 -6.02 17.05 9.63
N LEU A 231 -6.05 15.75 9.30
CA LEU A 231 -5.08 15.18 8.36
C LEU A 231 -5.14 15.84 6.97
N ALA A 232 -6.33 16.25 6.54
CA ALA A 232 -6.53 16.90 5.24
C ALA A 232 -5.83 18.27 5.14
N ASP A 233 -5.51 18.89 6.29
CA ASP A 233 -4.79 20.16 6.36
C ASP A 233 -3.26 19.97 6.30
N VAL A 234 -2.79 18.72 6.29
CA VAL A 234 -1.37 18.38 6.22
C VAL A 234 -0.94 18.25 4.75
N PRO A 235 -0.04 19.11 4.25
CA PRO A 235 0.41 19.05 2.86
C PRO A 235 1.04 17.72 2.50
N ASP A 236 1.02 17.39 1.21
CA ASP A 236 1.69 16.24 0.59
C ASP A 236 1.21 14.84 1.06
N THR A 237 0.28 14.77 2.02
CA THR A 237 -0.29 13.49 2.50
C THR A 237 -1.11 12.79 1.42
N ASP A 238 -1.96 13.52 0.69
CA ASP A 238 -2.73 12.98 -0.44
C ASP A 238 -1.82 12.55 -1.60
N LEU A 239 -0.76 13.33 -1.87
CA LEU A 239 0.24 13.03 -2.89
C LEU A 239 0.93 11.69 -2.60
N THR A 240 1.47 11.53 -1.40
CA THR A 240 2.17 10.31 -0.98
C THR A 240 1.23 9.11 -0.90
N TYR A 241 0.01 9.30 -0.38
CA TYR A 241 -1.02 8.26 -0.33
C TYR A 241 -1.41 7.79 -1.73
N THR A 242 -1.73 8.70 -2.64
CA THR A 242 -2.17 8.38 -4.00
C THR A 242 -1.08 7.66 -4.80
N ALA A 243 0.18 8.10 -4.69
CA ALA A 243 1.29 7.45 -5.37
C ALA A 243 1.59 6.04 -4.82
N PHE A 244 1.46 5.84 -3.51
CA PHE A 244 1.59 4.53 -2.90
C PHE A 244 0.42 3.61 -3.30
N PHE A 245 -0.81 4.13 -3.26
CA PHE A 245 -2.01 3.40 -3.66
C PHE A 245 -1.97 2.96 -5.12
N ALA A 246 -1.47 3.80 -6.03
CA ALA A 246 -1.26 3.42 -7.44
C ALA A 246 -0.29 2.23 -7.58
N MET A 247 0.76 2.19 -6.76
CA MET A 247 1.70 1.06 -6.72
C MET A 247 1.03 -0.20 -6.17
N THR A 248 0.33 -0.15 -5.03
CA THR A 248 -0.18 -1.35 -4.36
C THR A 248 -1.43 -1.96 -4.99
N THR A 249 -2.29 -1.14 -5.60
CA THR A 249 -3.56 -1.61 -6.20
C THR A 249 -3.41 -2.11 -7.63
N PHE A 250 -2.21 -2.05 -8.18
CA PHE A 250 -1.96 -2.57 -9.51
C PHE A 250 -2.08 -4.11 -9.53
N GLY A 251 -2.99 -4.64 -10.35
CA GLY A 251 -3.37 -6.06 -10.31
C GLY A 251 -2.25 -7.07 -10.67
N PHE A 252 -1.12 -6.62 -11.21
CA PHE A 252 0.00 -7.53 -11.54
C PHE A 252 0.52 -8.33 -10.34
N TRP A 253 0.41 -7.79 -9.12
CA TRP A 253 0.86 -8.49 -7.93
C TRP A 253 0.19 -9.86 -7.75
N GLY A 254 -1.07 -10.00 -8.20
CA GLY A 254 -1.77 -11.28 -8.19
C GLY A 254 -1.17 -12.33 -9.13
N VAL A 255 -0.42 -11.94 -10.16
CA VAL A 255 0.34 -12.89 -11.00
C VAL A 255 1.46 -13.55 -10.20
N LEU A 256 2.10 -12.80 -9.29
CA LEU A 256 3.21 -13.27 -8.47
C LEU A 256 2.77 -14.20 -7.33
N GLU A 257 1.48 -14.26 -7.04
CA GLU A 257 0.89 -15.24 -6.13
C GLU A 257 0.79 -16.64 -6.76
N GLU A 258 0.76 -16.74 -8.09
CA GLU A 258 0.61 -18.00 -8.83
C GLU A 258 1.95 -18.53 -9.39
N GLU A 259 2.86 -17.62 -9.75
CA GLU A 259 4.14 -17.94 -10.40
C GLU A 259 5.22 -18.45 -9.42
N ASN A 260 6.01 -19.44 -9.85
CA ASN A 260 7.18 -19.85 -9.10
C ASN A 260 8.31 -18.83 -9.26
N LEU A 261 8.55 -18.04 -8.23
CA LEU A 261 9.51 -16.95 -8.21
C LEU A 261 10.98 -17.40 -8.17
N MET A 262 11.23 -18.68 -7.93
CA MET A 262 12.59 -19.24 -7.91
C MET A 262 13.05 -19.76 -9.28
N THR A 263 12.21 -19.63 -10.30
CA THR A 263 12.52 -19.97 -11.69
C THR A 263 12.44 -18.71 -12.53
N SER A 264 13.39 -18.52 -13.45
CA SER A 264 13.29 -17.41 -14.38
C SER A 264 12.15 -17.67 -15.36
N THR A 265 11.20 -16.75 -15.42
CA THR A 265 9.97 -16.90 -16.19
C THR A 265 9.66 -15.58 -16.88
N GLU A 266 9.24 -15.65 -18.14
CA GLU A 266 8.64 -14.54 -18.86
C GLU A 266 7.24 -14.94 -19.26
N GLY A 267 6.30 -14.00 -19.16
CA GLY A 267 4.92 -14.24 -19.53
C GLY A 267 4.29 -13.00 -20.13
N SER A 268 3.28 -13.24 -20.95
CA SER A 268 2.44 -12.19 -21.50
C SER A 268 1.03 -12.70 -21.69
N TYR A 269 0.07 -11.79 -21.55
CA TYR A 269 -1.33 -12.06 -21.78
C TYR A 269 -1.95 -10.86 -22.47
N GLY A 270 -2.83 -11.14 -23.43
CA GLY A 270 -3.59 -10.12 -24.13
C GLY A 270 -4.99 -10.63 -24.45
N PHE A 271 -6.00 -9.86 -24.07
CA PHE A 271 -7.38 -10.11 -24.47
C PHE A 271 -8.16 -8.79 -24.49
N MET A 272 -8.79 -8.47 -25.63
CA MET A 272 -9.44 -7.17 -25.85
C MET A 272 -8.47 -6.00 -25.55
N ASN A 273 -8.93 -4.94 -24.88
CA ASN A 273 -8.13 -3.77 -24.51
C ASN A 273 -7.30 -3.99 -23.23
N TYR A 274 -6.98 -5.24 -22.89
CA TYR A 274 -6.21 -5.61 -21.72
C TYR A 274 -4.98 -6.41 -22.15
N GLN A 275 -3.79 -5.91 -21.83
CA GLN A 275 -2.51 -6.52 -22.13
C GLN A 275 -1.56 -6.34 -20.96
N TYR A 276 -0.81 -7.38 -20.61
CA TYR A 276 0.33 -7.26 -19.72
C TYR A 276 1.46 -8.20 -20.14
N LYS A 277 2.67 -7.82 -19.76
CA LYS A 277 3.86 -8.67 -19.86
C LYS A 277 4.69 -8.53 -18.60
N TYR A 278 5.37 -9.59 -18.23
CA TYR A 278 6.23 -9.63 -17.07
C TYR A 278 7.45 -10.52 -17.28
N LYS A 279 8.45 -10.25 -16.47
CA LYS A 279 9.69 -11.01 -16.40
C LYS A 279 10.06 -11.19 -14.94
N ILE A 280 10.40 -12.42 -14.57
CA ILE A 280 10.82 -12.83 -13.24
C ILE A 280 12.23 -13.39 -13.37
N GLU A 281 13.15 -12.84 -12.58
CA GLU A 281 14.56 -13.25 -12.55
C GLU A 281 15.01 -13.43 -11.10
N PRO A 282 15.17 -14.68 -10.62
CA PRO A 282 15.84 -14.95 -9.35
C PRO A 282 17.21 -14.28 -9.34
N GLN A 283 17.52 -13.56 -8.27
CA GLN A 283 18.79 -12.84 -8.13
C GLN A 283 19.70 -13.65 -7.21
N GLY A 284 19.79 -13.27 -5.94
CA GLY A 284 20.52 -13.99 -4.91
C GLY A 284 19.85 -13.81 -3.56
N THR A 285 20.62 -13.37 -2.57
CA THR A 285 20.12 -13.06 -1.24
C THR A 285 20.49 -11.64 -0.82
N THR A 286 19.65 -11.03 0.00
CA THR A 286 19.95 -9.78 0.71
C THR A 286 19.71 -9.95 2.20
N SER A 287 20.31 -9.08 3.02
CA SER A 287 20.05 -9.03 4.46
C SER A 287 19.44 -7.69 4.84
N ILE A 288 18.35 -7.73 5.61
CA ILE A 288 17.66 -6.55 6.14
C ILE A 288 16.97 -6.95 7.46
N GLY A 289 16.95 -6.07 8.46
CA GLY A 289 16.34 -6.39 9.76
C GLY A 289 16.94 -7.61 10.45
N GLU A 290 18.28 -7.79 10.34
CA GLU A 290 19.03 -8.93 10.88
C GLU A 290 18.63 -10.32 10.30
N LYS A 291 17.76 -10.35 9.29
CA LYS A 291 17.35 -11.57 8.58
C LYS A 291 17.91 -11.57 7.16
N THR A 292 18.02 -12.76 6.56
CA THR A 292 18.49 -12.94 5.18
C THR A 292 17.36 -13.52 4.33
N PHE A 293 17.15 -12.92 3.16
CA PHE A 293 16.06 -13.25 2.26
C PHE A 293 16.59 -13.56 0.87
N LYS A 294 15.99 -14.54 0.22
CA LYS A 294 16.14 -14.71 -1.23
C LYS A 294 15.41 -13.59 -1.94
N THR A 295 16.00 -13.12 -3.02
CA THR A 295 15.50 -11.95 -3.75
C THR A 295 15.23 -12.30 -5.20
N VAL A 296 14.17 -11.70 -5.73
CA VAL A 296 13.73 -11.88 -7.10
C VAL A 296 13.50 -10.51 -7.69
N ARG A 297 14.03 -10.27 -8.89
CA ARG A 297 13.71 -9.09 -9.68
C ARG A 297 12.52 -9.40 -10.54
N VAL A 298 11.55 -8.51 -10.53
CA VAL A 298 10.36 -8.60 -11.35
C VAL A 298 10.23 -7.32 -12.14
N GLU A 299 9.93 -7.45 -13.44
CA GLU A 299 9.64 -6.32 -14.33
C GLU A 299 8.27 -6.53 -14.93
N TRP A 300 7.50 -5.45 -15.10
CA TRP A 300 6.16 -5.51 -15.67
C TRP A 300 5.86 -4.33 -16.56
N SER A 301 4.89 -4.54 -17.44
CA SER A 301 4.15 -3.45 -18.08
C SER A 301 2.75 -3.91 -18.43
N TYR A 302 1.83 -2.96 -18.51
CA TYR A 302 0.43 -3.21 -18.82
C TYR A 302 -0.20 -2.10 -19.64
N ILE A 303 -1.30 -2.46 -20.30
CA ILE A 303 -2.23 -1.56 -20.96
C ILE A 303 -3.64 -2.07 -20.63
N VAL A 304 -4.49 -1.22 -20.06
CA VAL A 304 -5.91 -1.49 -19.79
C VAL A 304 -6.73 -0.29 -20.24
N GLY A 305 -7.39 -0.38 -21.40
CA GLY A 305 -8.12 0.76 -21.96
C GLY A 305 -7.17 1.92 -22.27
N ASP A 306 -7.40 3.08 -21.65
CA ASP A 306 -6.52 4.25 -21.72
C ASP A 306 -5.41 4.25 -20.66
N ALA A 307 -5.52 3.38 -19.66
CA ALA A 307 -4.52 3.23 -18.62
C ALA A 307 -3.33 2.40 -19.12
N ARG A 308 -2.12 2.82 -18.76
CA ARG A 308 -0.88 2.08 -19.02
C ARG A 308 0.06 2.25 -17.85
N GLY A 309 0.97 1.31 -17.69
CA GLY A 309 2.05 1.47 -16.74
C GLY A 309 3.14 0.46 -16.92
N ASN A 310 4.26 0.72 -16.29
CA ASN A 310 5.43 -0.13 -16.31
C ASN A 310 6.26 0.09 -15.05
N GLY A 311 7.06 -0.89 -14.70
CA GLY A 311 7.86 -0.81 -13.50
C GLY A 311 8.72 -2.04 -13.27
N TRP A 312 9.42 -2.02 -12.16
CA TRP A 312 10.20 -3.14 -11.65
C TRP A 312 10.20 -3.16 -10.14
N ALA A 313 10.45 -4.33 -9.55
CA ALA A 313 10.58 -4.51 -8.12
C ALA A 313 11.64 -5.57 -7.80
N ILE A 314 12.32 -5.40 -6.68
CA ILE A 314 13.09 -6.43 -6.00
C ILE A 314 12.25 -6.88 -4.82
N ILE A 315 11.81 -8.13 -4.84
CA ILE A 315 10.96 -8.71 -3.81
C ILE A 315 11.67 -9.85 -3.09
N ALA A 316 11.30 -10.06 -1.84
CA ALA A 316 11.55 -11.29 -1.11
C ALA A 316 10.23 -12.06 -1.00
N PRO A 317 10.12 -13.30 -1.52
CA PRO A 317 8.85 -14.05 -1.50
C PRO A 317 8.20 -14.17 -0.12
N ASN A 318 9.02 -14.16 0.95
CA ASN A 318 8.55 -14.32 2.32
C ASN A 318 8.20 -13.00 3.02
N LEU A 319 8.37 -11.84 2.36
CA LEU A 319 7.97 -10.54 2.91
C LEU A 319 6.79 -10.00 2.11
N PRO A 320 5.76 -9.40 2.72
CA PRO A 320 4.62 -8.83 2.00
C PRO A 320 4.95 -7.49 1.32
N VAL A 321 6.12 -6.91 1.58
CA VAL A 321 6.55 -5.61 1.08
C VAL A 321 7.78 -5.80 0.18
N PRO A 322 7.89 -5.12 -0.98
CA PRO A 322 9.10 -5.19 -1.78
C PRO A 322 10.27 -4.56 -1.04
N LEU A 323 11.47 -5.05 -1.33
CA LEU A 323 12.72 -4.44 -0.88
C LEU A 323 12.97 -3.12 -1.62
N GLU A 324 12.58 -3.09 -2.88
CA GLU A 324 12.63 -1.90 -3.73
C GLU A 324 11.60 -2.04 -4.85
N ALA A 325 10.89 -0.96 -5.20
CA ALA A 325 9.96 -0.97 -6.32
C ALA A 325 9.88 0.41 -6.97
N GLU A 326 9.75 0.42 -8.29
CA GLU A 326 9.59 1.63 -9.11
C GLU A 326 8.50 1.39 -10.15
N GLY A 327 7.62 2.38 -10.33
CA GLY A 327 6.49 2.28 -11.23
C GLY A 327 6.09 3.63 -11.81
N LEU A 328 5.68 3.60 -13.07
CA LEU A 328 5.04 4.70 -13.78
C LEU A 328 3.64 4.26 -14.17
N PHE A 329 2.63 5.03 -13.76
CA PHE A 329 1.21 4.74 -13.94
C PHE A 329 0.55 5.93 -14.62
N VAL A 330 -0.06 5.70 -15.79
CA VAL A 330 -0.68 6.76 -16.60
C VAL A 330 -2.13 6.36 -16.90
N ALA A 331 -3.09 7.20 -16.53
CA ALA A 331 -4.52 6.97 -16.80
C ALA A 331 -5.28 8.30 -16.77
N GLY A 332 -6.26 8.50 -17.67
CA GLY A 332 -7.14 9.68 -17.63
C GLY A 332 -6.41 11.04 -17.64
N GLY A 333 -5.22 11.13 -18.26
CA GLY A 333 -4.38 12.34 -18.25
C GLY A 333 -3.51 12.55 -17.01
N THR A 334 -3.62 11.67 -16.00
CA THR A 334 -2.75 11.64 -14.81
C THR A 334 -1.50 10.81 -15.09
N ASN A 335 -0.34 11.22 -14.58
CA ASN A 335 0.94 10.53 -14.75
C ASN A 335 1.65 10.41 -13.39
N ILE A 336 1.42 9.29 -12.71
CA ILE A 336 1.94 9.00 -11.38
C ILE A 336 3.24 8.21 -11.50
N TYR A 337 4.32 8.78 -11.00
CA TYR A 337 5.56 8.05 -10.69
C TYR A 337 5.58 7.73 -9.20
N SER A 338 5.95 6.50 -8.88
CA SER A 338 6.09 6.02 -7.51
C SER A 338 7.31 5.12 -7.42
N TYR A 339 8.15 5.41 -6.43
CA TYR A 339 9.30 4.59 -6.05
C TYR A 339 9.24 4.36 -4.55
N MET A 340 9.65 3.18 -4.09
CA MET A 340 9.90 2.89 -2.69
C MET A 340 11.12 2.01 -2.50
N LYS A 341 11.79 2.17 -1.37
CA LYS A 341 12.88 1.31 -0.94
C LYS A 341 12.80 1.03 0.55
N LEU A 342 12.72 -0.24 0.91
CA LEU A 342 12.79 -0.69 2.29
C LEU A 342 14.22 -0.54 2.80
N GLU A 343 14.39 0.25 3.85
CA GLU A 343 15.69 0.56 4.47
C GLU A 343 15.92 -0.28 5.72
N ASP A 344 14.87 -0.50 6.50
CA ASP A 344 14.92 -1.35 7.68
C ASP A 344 13.56 -1.98 7.99
N ILE A 345 13.58 -3.11 8.71
CA ILE A 345 12.40 -3.86 9.10
C ILE A 345 12.65 -4.57 10.43
N GLY A 346 11.69 -4.50 11.35
CA GLY A 346 11.75 -5.18 12.63
C GLY A 346 10.72 -6.31 12.73
N PHE A 347 11.11 -7.36 13.45
CA PHE A 347 10.32 -8.56 13.62
C PHE A 347 10.16 -8.89 15.11
N GLU A 348 8.98 -9.37 15.48
CA GLU A 348 8.68 -9.97 16.77
C GLU A 348 8.30 -11.43 16.52
N GLU A 349 8.86 -12.37 17.29
CA GLU A 349 8.53 -13.79 17.18
C GLU A 349 7.16 -14.07 17.82
N GLU A 350 6.33 -14.89 17.18
CA GLU A 350 4.98 -15.24 17.66
C GLU A 350 4.93 -16.48 18.57
#